data_AF-X1UBE5-F1
#
_entry.id   AF-X1UBE5-F1
#
_cell.length_a   1.000
_cell.length_b   1.000
_cell.length_c   1.000
_cell.angle_alpha   90.00
_cell.angle_beta   90.00
_cell.angle_gamma   90.00
#
_symmetry.space_group_name_H-M   'P 1'
#
loop_
_entity.id
_entity.type
_entity.pdbx_description
1 polymer ?
#
loop_
_entity_poly.entity_id
_entity_poly.type
_entity_poly.pdbx_seq_one_letter_code
_entity_poly.pdbx_strand_id
1 'polypeptide(L)'
;AAAFMTSDVEEVIKVGLSEIPANCRLAEAVRDTVEWSKELSDWEQVWTKINEKYGHYHVVHTINNAALVVMGLMVAQRNYETSIVVAVRGGWDTDCNGATAGSICGMMLGADALPEKWVGVLNDQLISAVRGFSECKISDLAKRSYEIARKVMAAAK
;
A
#
# COMPACT_ATOMS: atom_id res chain seq x y z
N ALA A 1 -3.28 -7.48 -6.84
CA ALA A 1 -3.06 -7.78 -8.28
C ALA A 1 -3.40 -6.60 -9.18
N ALA A 2 -4.51 -5.86 -8.93
CA ALA A 2 -4.94 -4.73 -9.77
C ALA A 2 -3.85 -3.69 -10.07
N ALA A 3 -3.00 -3.36 -9.08
CA ALA A 3 -1.90 -2.41 -9.25
C ALA A 3 -0.84 -2.82 -10.32
N PHE A 4 -0.81 -4.09 -10.78
CA PHE A 4 -0.01 -4.49 -11.95
C PHE A 4 -0.67 -4.15 -13.30
N MET A 5 -1.98 -3.92 -13.31
CA MET A 5 -2.81 -3.84 -14.52
C MET A 5 -3.36 -2.44 -14.77
N THR A 6 -3.44 -1.60 -13.73
CA THR A 6 -3.92 -0.23 -13.84
C THR A 6 -3.09 0.71 -12.97
N SER A 7 -2.99 1.95 -13.43
CA SER A 7 -2.39 3.05 -12.70
C SER A 7 -3.42 4.00 -12.08
N ASP A 8 -4.71 3.66 -12.13
CA ASP A 8 -5.78 4.39 -11.46
C ASP A 8 -5.94 3.90 -10.02
N VAL A 9 -5.69 4.78 -9.06
CA VAL A 9 -5.76 4.48 -7.61
C VAL A 9 -7.15 4.02 -7.21
N GLU A 10 -8.20 4.67 -7.72
CA GLU A 10 -9.57 4.33 -7.36
C GLU A 10 -9.95 2.95 -7.88
N GLU A 11 -9.53 2.62 -9.11
CA GLU A 11 -9.77 1.29 -9.67
C GLU A 11 -9.00 0.21 -8.90
N VAL A 12 -7.76 0.48 -8.45
CA VAL A 12 -7.02 -0.43 -7.57
C VAL A 12 -7.78 -0.69 -6.26
N ILE A 13 -8.30 0.37 -5.62
CA ILE A 13 -9.06 0.25 -4.37
C ILE A 13 -10.39 -0.49 -4.60
N LYS A 14 -11.08 -0.18 -5.70
CA LYS A 14 -12.35 -0.81 -6.08
C LYS A 14 -12.20 -2.30 -6.33
N VAL A 15 -11.15 -2.73 -7.02
CA VAL A 15 -10.84 -4.17 -7.16
C VAL A 15 -10.47 -4.77 -5.81
N GLY A 16 -9.72 -4.07 -4.95
CA GLY A 16 -9.48 -4.56 -3.58
C GLY A 16 -10.76 -4.78 -2.78
N LEU A 17 -11.73 -3.88 -2.91
CA LEU A 17 -13.05 -3.98 -2.28
C LEU A 17 -13.89 -5.15 -2.81
N SER A 18 -13.70 -5.61 -4.05
CA SER A 18 -14.45 -6.75 -4.59
C SER A 18 -14.01 -8.09 -4.00
N GLU A 19 -12.84 -8.15 -3.36
CA GLU A 19 -12.28 -9.37 -2.77
C GLU A 19 -12.72 -9.61 -1.32
N ILE A 20 -13.51 -8.70 -0.74
CA ILE A 20 -14.00 -8.79 0.64
C ILE A 20 -15.53 -8.68 0.72
N PRO A 21 -16.17 -9.19 1.79
CA PRO A 21 -17.62 -9.06 1.95
C PRO A 21 -18.06 -7.60 1.90
N ALA A 22 -19.02 -7.29 1.01
CA ALA A 22 -19.42 -5.92 0.72
C ALA A 22 -19.89 -5.12 1.95
N ASN A 23 -20.43 -5.81 2.97
CA ASN A 23 -21.01 -5.20 4.17
C ASN A 23 -20.17 -5.43 5.43
N CYS A 24 -18.85 -5.61 5.30
CA CYS A 24 -17.96 -5.70 6.46
C CYS A 24 -17.40 -4.34 6.87
N ARG A 25 -16.96 -4.22 8.13
CA ARG A 25 -16.40 -2.99 8.69
C ARG A 25 -15.15 -2.49 7.96
N LEU A 26 -14.37 -3.40 7.36
CA LEU A 26 -13.21 -3.02 6.54
C LEU A 26 -13.66 -2.35 5.23
N ALA A 27 -14.67 -2.91 4.56
CA ALA A 27 -15.22 -2.32 3.34
C ALA A 27 -15.83 -0.94 3.60
N GLU A 28 -16.50 -0.76 4.75
CA GLU A 28 -17.00 0.54 5.20
C GLU A 28 -15.85 1.55 5.36
N ALA A 29 -14.82 1.22 6.14
CA ALA A 29 -13.70 2.12 6.39
C ALA A 29 -12.96 2.54 5.12
N VAL A 30 -12.77 1.62 4.18
CA VAL A 30 -12.16 1.93 2.89
C VAL A 30 -13.03 2.87 2.07
N ARG A 31 -14.35 2.62 1.97
CA ARG A 31 -15.27 3.49 1.22
C ARG A 31 -15.38 4.88 1.81
N ASP A 32 -15.56 4.99 3.11
CA ASP A 32 -15.58 6.26 3.82
C ASP A 32 -14.31 7.06 3.55
N THR A 33 -13.15 6.42 3.62
CA THR A 33 -11.88 7.09 3.40
C THR A 33 -11.73 7.58 1.96
N VAL A 34 -12.20 6.79 0.98
CA VAL A 34 -12.24 7.22 -0.43
C VAL A 34 -13.15 8.45 -0.59
N GLU A 35 -14.34 8.44 0.02
CA GLU A 35 -15.27 9.57 -0.03
C GLU A 35 -14.67 10.83 0.61
N TRP A 36 -14.15 10.73 1.83
CA TRP A 36 -13.51 11.85 2.52
C TRP A 36 -12.31 12.40 1.74
N SER A 37 -11.52 11.52 1.10
CA SER A 37 -10.37 11.95 0.29
C SER A 37 -10.77 12.66 -1.00
N LYS A 38 -12.02 12.50 -1.47
CA LYS A 38 -12.55 13.24 -2.62
C LYS A 38 -13.14 14.59 -2.20
N GLU A 39 -13.75 14.64 -1.02
CA GLU A 39 -14.40 15.85 -0.50
C GLU A 39 -13.40 16.83 0.11
N LEU A 40 -12.34 16.33 0.74
CA LEU A 40 -11.38 17.11 1.51
C LEU A 40 -10.05 17.22 0.73
N SER A 41 -9.55 18.44 0.60
CA SER A 41 -8.29 18.71 -0.12
C SER A 41 -7.03 18.50 0.72
N ASP A 42 -7.18 18.36 2.05
CA ASP A 42 -6.08 18.24 3.00
C ASP A 42 -6.14 16.90 3.72
N TRP A 43 -5.03 16.17 3.69
CA TRP A 43 -4.94 14.84 4.29
C TRP A 43 -5.09 14.88 5.81
N GLU A 44 -4.74 15.99 6.48
CA GLU A 44 -4.93 16.11 7.93
C GLU A 44 -6.43 16.16 8.29
N GLN A 45 -7.27 16.70 7.40
CA GLN A 45 -8.71 16.69 7.57
C GLN A 45 -9.30 15.29 7.33
N VAL A 46 -8.80 14.56 6.31
CA VAL A 46 -9.17 13.15 6.09
C VAL A 46 -8.77 12.30 7.29
N TRP A 47 -7.56 12.49 7.80
CA TRP A 47 -7.06 11.81 9.00
C TRP A 47 -7.96 12.10 10.22
N THR A 48 -8.41 13.34 10.39
CA THR A 48 -9.31 13.71 11.48
C THR A 48 -10.61 12.90 11.43
N LYS A 49 -11.21 12.74 10.25
CA LYS A 49 -12.39 11.88 10.05
C LYS A 49 -12.12 10.41 10.35
N ILE A 50 -10.98 9.89 9.89
CA ILE A 50 -10.55 8.52 10.18
C ILE A 50 -10.39 8.31 11.69
N ASN A 51 -9.72 9.24 12.37
CA ASN A 51 -9.49 9.14 13.81
C ASN A 51 -10.80 9.25 14.61
N GLU A 52 -11.70 10.17 14.24
CA GLU A 52 -13.02 10.30 14.85
C GLU A 52 -13.84 9.00 14.75
N LYS A 53 -13.87 8.37 13.57
CA LYS A 53 -14.71 7.19 13.34
C LYS A 53 -14.04 5.87 13.73
N TYR A 54 -12.74 5.72 13.46
CA TYR A 54 -11.99 4.46 13.56
C TYR A 54 -10.84 4.48 14.58
N GLY A 55 -10.53 5.63 15.20
CA GLY A 55 -9.42 5.75 16.16
C GLY A 55 -9.62 5.01 17.48
N HIS A 56 -10.82 4.49 17.75
CA HIS A 56 -11.11 3.65 18.91
C HIS A 56 -10.54 2.22 18.79
N TYR A 57 -10.13 1.80 17.59
CA TYR A 57 -9.47 0.50 17.41
C TYR A 57 -8.06 0.50 18.00
N HIS A 58 -7.56 -0.70 18.33
CA HIS A 58 -6.18 -0.86 18.75
C HIS A 58 -5.20 -0.36 17.67
N VAL A 59 -4.04 0.14 18.08
CA VAL A 59 -3.08 0.79 17.17
C VAL A 59 -2.57 -0.12 16.04
N VAL A 60 -2.56 -1.45 16.22
CA VAL A 60 -2.19 -2.41 15.14
C VAL A 60 -3.39 -3.06 14.45
N HIS A 61 -4.61 -2.54 14.67
CA HIS A 61 -5.81 -3.15 14.12
C HIS A 61 -5.94 -2.89 12.61
N THR A 62 -6.48 -3.83 11.84
CA THR A 62 -6.50 -3.73 10.38
C THR A 62 -7.35 -2.57 9.85
N ILE A 63 -8.47 -2.24 10.50
CA ILE A 63 -9.46 -1.27 9.97
C ILE A 63 -8.89 0.16 9.88
N ASN A 64 -8.40 0.68 11.00
CA ASN A 64 -7.85 2.03 11.07
C ASN A 64 -6.56 2.17 10.26
N ASN A 65 -5.71 1.12 10.25
CA ASN A 65 -4.50 1.11 9.43
C ASN A 65 -4.79 1.02 7.92
N ALA A 66 -5.77 0.21 7.50
CA ALA A 66 -6.20 0.18 6.10
C ALA A 66 -6.74 1.54 5.63
N ALA A 67 -7.46 2.26 6.49
CA ALA A 67 -7.89 3.63 6.20
C ALA A 67 -6.71 4.58 5.97
N LEU A 68 -5.64 4.51 6.78
CA LEU A 68 -4.43 5.33 6.55
C LEU A 68 -3.73 5.01 5.22
N VAL A 69 -3.67 3.73 4.83
CA VAL A 69 -3.12 3.32 3.53
C VAL A 69 -3.95 3.90 2.39
N VAL A 70 -5.29 3.80 2.47
CA VAL A 70 -6.20 4.36 1.46
C VAL A 70 -6.06 5.88 1.35
N MET A 71 -6.02 6.58 2.49
CA MET A 71 -5.79 8.03 2.53
C MET A 71 -4.47 8.41 1.83
N GLY A 72 -3.38 7.71 2.14
CA GLY A 72 -2.08 7.95 1.50
C GLY A 72 -2.14 7.80 -0.01
N LEU A 73 -2.75 6.72 -0.51
CA LEU A 73 -2.89 6.46 -1.94
C LEU A 73 -3.76 7.51 -2.66
N MET A 74 -4.90 7.87 -2.07
CA MET A 74 -5.85 8.83 -2.64
C MET A 74 -5.27 10.24 -2.74
N VAL A 75 -4.65 10.72 -1.64
CA VAL A 75 -4.07 12.07 -1.58
C VAL A 75 -2.85 12.20 -2.49
N ALA A 76 -2.03 11.14 -2.59
CA ALA A 76 -0.77 11.20 -3.29
C ALA A 76 -0.89 11.24 -4.82
N GLN A 77 -2.04 10.84 -5.39
CA GLN A 77 -2.27 10.82 -6.84
C GLN A 77 -1.09 10.20 -7.63
N ARG A 78 -0.63 9.03 -7.18
CA ARG A 78 0.53 8.28 -7.72
C ARG A 78 1.91 8.88 -7.44
N ASN A 79 2.05 9.84 -6.53
CA ASN A 79 3.34 10.24 -6.01
C ASN A 79 3.83 9.22 -4.97
N TYR A 80 4.94 8.52 -5.27
CA TYR A 80 5.49 7.47 -4.41
C TYR A 80 5.80 7.97 -2.99
N GLU A 81 6.47 9.12 -2.88
CA GLU A 81 6.87 9.70 -1.61
C GLU A 81 5.67 10.17 -0.81
N THR A 82 4.75 10.92 -1.42
CA THR A 82 3.55 11.39 -0.74
C THR A 82 2.73 10.20 -0.23
N SER A 83 2.63 9.11 -1.00
CA SER A 83 1.89 7.90 -0.59
C SER A 83 2.43 7.33 0.71
N ILE A 84 3.75 7.21 0.82
CA ILE A 84 4.43 6.67 2.00
C ILE A 84 4.38 7.68 3.16
N VAL A 85 4.76 8.94 2.91
CA VAL A 85 4.87 9.97 3.95
C VAL A 85 3.52 10.23 4.60
N VAL A 86 2.44 10.33 3.83
CA VAL A 86 1.09 10.55 4.37
C VAL A 86 0.63 9.33 5.20
N ALA A 87 0.84 8.10 4.70
CA ALA A 87 0.49 6.90 5.45
C ALA A 87 1.27 6.76 6.77
N VAL A 88 2.56 7.08 6.76
CA VAL A 88 3.43 7.06 7.96
C VAL A 88 3.07 8.20 8.93
N ARG A 89 2.83 9.41 8.43
CA ARG A 89 2.42 10.55 9.28
C ARG A 89 1.05 10.36 9.92
N GLY A 90 0.20 9.48 9.37
CA GLY A 90 -1.06 9.08 9.99
C GLY A 90 -0.89 8.30 11.31
N GLY A 91 0.31 7.78 11.61
CA GLY A 91 0.63 7.11 12.86
C GLY A 91 0.20 5.65 12.90
N TRP A 92 -0.12 5.17 14.11
CA TRP A 92 -0.48 3.77 14.39
C TRP A 92 0.61 2.78 13.92
N ASP A 93 0.29 1.86 13.01
CA ASP A 93 1.19 0.80 12.54
C ASP A 93 2.05 1.28 11.36
N THR A 94 2.93 2.25 11.65
CA THR A 94 3.60 3.07 10.63
C THR A 94 4.46 2.29 9.63
N ASP A 95 5.13 1.23 10.07
CA ASP A 95 5.93 0.34 9.22
C ASP A 95 5.03 -0.42 8.24
N CYS A 96 3.95 -1.05 8.72
CA CYS A 96 2.99 -1.76 7.88
C CYS A 96 2.30 -0.81 6.89
N ASN A 97 1.87 0.36 7.35
CA ASN A 97 1.18 1.35 6.52
C ASN A 97 2.09 1.88 5.41
N GLY A 98 3.31 2.28 5.76
CA GLY A 98 4.31 2.75 4.80
C GLY A 98 4.69 1.66 3.80
N ALA A 99 4.95 0.45 4.26
CA ALA A 99 5.30 -0.69 3.39
C ALA A 99 4.17 -1.03 2.42
N THR A 100 2.91 -1.03 2.88
CA THR A 100 1.74 -1.35 2.05
C THR A 100 1.48 -0.26 1.02
N ALA A 101 1.45 1.02 1.43
CA ALA A 101 1.24 2.14 0.51
C ALA A 101 2.35 2.24 -0.54
N GLY A 102 3.62 2.09 -0.11
CA GLY A 102 4.78 2.07 -0.99
C GLY A 102 4.75 0.90 -1.98
N SER A 103 4.37 -0.30 -1.53
CA SER A 103 4.26 -1.47 -2.42
C SER A 103 3.20 -1.27 -3.50
N ILE A 104 2.01 -0.77 -3.14
CA ILE A 104 0.92 -0.52 -4.10
C ILE A 104 1.34 0.57 -5.09
N CYS A 105 1.80 1.72 -4.60
CA CYS A 105 2.20 2.84 -5.46
C CYS A 105 3.40 2.46 -6.35
N GLY A 106 4.40 1.80 -5.79
CA GLY A 106 5.59 1.37 -6.53
C GLY A 106 5.27 0.34 -7.61
N MET A 107 4.32 -0.57 -7.37
CA MET A 107 3.83 -1.46 -8.41
C MET A 107 3.13 -0.71 -9.55
N MET A 108 2.33 0.32 -9.24
CA MET A 108 1.63 1.13 -10.25
C MET A 108 2.58 2.01 -11.09
N LEU A 109 3.72 2.39 -10.52
CA LEU A 109 4.73 3.24 -11.17
C LEU A 109 5.74 2.42 -11.97
N GLY A 110 6.10 1.24 -11.48
CA GLY A 110 7.22 0.45 -11.98
C GLY A 110 8.56 0.86 -11.36
N ALA A 111 9.50 -0.09 -11.30
CA ALA A 111 10.78 0.07 -10.60
C ALA A 111 11.62 1.25 -11.12
N ASP A 112 11.63 1.46 -12.44
CA ASP A 112 12.42 2.53 -13.08
C ASP A 112 11.94 3.95 -12.73
N ALA A 113 10.70 4.09 -12.24
CA ALA A 113 10.11 5.36 -11.87
C ALA A 113 10.23 5.67 -10.36
N LEU A 114 10.83 4.76 -9.56
CA LEU A 114 10.98 4.97 -8.13
C LEU A 114 12.07 6.01 -7.84
N PRO A 115 11.85 6.98 -6.93
CA PRO A 115 12.84 8.02 -6.66
C PRO A 115 14.11 7.45 -5.99
N GLU A 116 15.27 7.78 -6.55
CA GLU A 116 16.59 7.29 -6.09
C GLU A 116 16.83 7.49 -4.59
N LYS A 117 16.40 8.64 -4.04
CA LYS A 117 16.57 8.94 -2.61
C LYS A 117 15.86 7.95 -1.67
N TRP A 118 14.85 7.23 -2.16
CA TRP A 118 14.10 6.24 -1.39
C TRP A 118 14.63 4.82 -1.58
N VAL A 119 15.03 4.46 -2.80
CA VAL A 119 15.42 3.07 -3.12
C VAL A 119 16.94 2.85 -3.11
N GLY A 120 17.73 3.86 -3.50
CA GLY A 120 19.19 3.75 -3.58
C GLY A 120 19.86 3.58 -2.22
N VAL A 121 19.26 4.16 -1.17
CA VAL A 121 19.78 4.07 0.22
C VAL A 121 19.73 2.66 0.80
N LEU A 122 18.95 1.76 0.20
CA LEU A 122 18.85 0.35 0.63
C LEU A 122 19.98 -0.52 0.07
N ASN A 123 20.78 0.00 -0.87
CA ASN A 123 21.92 -0.70 -1.49
C ASN A 123 21.55 -2.08 -2.06
N ASP A 124 20.30 -2.26 -2.51
CA ASP A 124 19.75 -3.54 -2.97
C ASP A 124 19.94 -4.69 -1.95
N GLN A 125 19.95 -4.40 -0.64
CA GLN A 125 20.22 -5.38 0.40
C GLN A 125 19.02 -5.58 1.32
N LEU A 126 18.72 -6.85 1.63
CA LEU A 126 17.76 -7.25 2.65
C LEU A 126 18.44 -8.19 3.64
N ILE A 127 18.43 -7.82 4.93
CA ILE A 127 18.85 -8.69 6.03
C ILE A 127 17.59 -9.27 6.67
N SER A 128 17.54 -10.59 6.82
CA SER A 128 16.35 -11.31 7.30
C SER A 128 16.68 -12.33 8.37
N ALA A 129 15.72 -12.62 9.23
CA ALA A 129 15.79 -13.74 10.19
C ALA A 129 15.40 -15.09 9.55
N VAL A 130 15.00 -15.11 8.28
CA VAL A 130 14.59 -16.34 7.57
C VAL A 130 15.83 -17.20 7.30
N ARG A 131 15.85 -18.41 7.88
CA ARG A 131 16.94 -19.37 7.70
C ARG A 131 17.18 -19.66 6.22
N GLY A 132 18.43 -19.52 5.77
CA GLY A 132 18.83 -19.70 4.37
C GLY A 132 18.58 -18.49 3.47
N PHE A 133 18.04 -17.40 4.00
CA PHE A 133 17.77 -16.14 3.31
C PHE A 133 18.21 -14.94 4.17
N SER A 134 19.23 -15.12 5.00
CA SER A 134 19.64 -14.11 5.99
C SER A 134 20.20 -12.84 5.36
N GLU A 135 20.82 -12.96 4.19
CA GLU A 135 21.27 -11.83 3.37
C GLU A 135 20.81 -12.10 1.93
N CYS A 136 19.98 -11.21 1.41
CA CYS A 136 19.42 -11.30 0.06
C CYS A 136 19.57 -9.98 -0.67
N LYS A 137 19.55 -10.05 -2.00
CA LYS A 137 19.29 -8.86 -2.81
C LYS A 137 17.80 -8.66 -3.00
N ILE A 138 17.32 -7.42 -2.88
CA ILE A 138 15.91 -7.09 -3.09
C ILE A 138 15.53 -7.43 -4.54
N SER A 139 16.40 -7.10 -5.50
CA SER A 139 16.27 -7.39 -6.92
C SER A 139 16.17 -8.89 -7.22
N ASP A 140 16.99 -9.72 -6.57
CA ASP A 140 16.95 -11.18 -6.74
C ASP A 140 15.63 -11.78 -6.23
N LEU A 141 15.12 -11.28 -5.10
CA LEU A 141 13.82 -11.70 -4.55
C LEU A 141 12.65 -11.30 -5.46
N ALA A 142 12.68 -10.08 -6.00
CA ALA A 142 11.69 -9.61 -6.96
C ALA A 142 11.71 -10.46 -8.24
N LYS A 143 12.90 -10.71 -8.80
CA LYS A 143 13.09 -11.55 -9.99
C LYS A 143 12.62 -12.97 -9.76
N ARG A 144 12.95 -13.58 -8.61
CA ARG A 144 12.48 -14.92 -8.25
C ARG A 144 10.96 -14.99 -8.18
N SER A 145 10.32 -13.98 -7.59
CA SER A 145 8.85 -13.90 -7.49
C SER A 145 8.21 -13.80 -8.87
N TYR A 146 8.76 -12.97 -9.76
CA TYR A 146 8.33 -12.86 -11.15
C TYR A 146 8.45 -14.20 -11.91
N GLU A 147 9.58 -14.89 -11.77
CA GLU A 147 9.82 -16.18 -12.43
C GLU A 147 8.83 -17.26 -11.98
N ILE A 148 8.47 -17.28 -10.69
CA ILE A 148 7.43 -18.17 -10.17
C ILE A 148 6.07 -17.82 -10.78
N ALA A 149 5.69 -16.54 -10.75
CA ALA A 149 4.42 -16.09 -11.33
C ALA A 149 4.30 -16.48 -12.82
N ARG A 150 5.38 -16.27 -13.60
CA ARG A 150 5.44 -16.65 -15.02
C ARG A 150 5.22 -18.15 -15.24
N LYS A 151 5.83 -19.01 -14.42
CA LYS A 151 5.65 -20.47 -14.49
C LYS A 151 4.23 -20.89 -14.16
N VAL A 152 3.65 -20.33 -13.09
CA VAL A 152 2.27 -20.61 -12.67
C VAL A 152 1.28 -20.19 -13.76
N MET A 153 1.46 -19.01 -14.33
CA MET A 153 0.60 -18.52 -15.43
C MET A 153 0.75 -19.34 -16.71
N ALA A 154 1.94 -19.87 -17.02
CA ALA A 154 2.16 -20.74 -18.16
C ALA A 154 1.48 -22.11 -17.98
N ALA A 155 1.44 -22.64 -16.74
CA ALA A 155 0.79 -23.91 -16.42
C ALA A 155 -0.74 -23.82 -16.29
N ALA A 156 -1.29 -22.61 -16.12
CA ALA A 156 -2.73 -22.36 -16.06
C ALA A 156 -3.38 -22.15 -17.45
N LYS A 157 -2.57 -22.18 -18.52
CA LYS A 157 -3.03 -22.20 -19.91
C LYS A 157 -3.10 -23.63 -20.43
#